data_AF-A0A1Z8TXT2-F1
#
_entry.id   AF-A0A1Z8TXT2-F1
#
_cell.length_a   1.000
_cell.length_b   1.000
_cell.length_c   1.000
_cell.angle_alpha   90.00
_cell.angle_beta   90.00
_cell.angle_gamma   90.00
#
_symmetry.space_group_name_H-M   'P 1'
#
loop_
_entity.id
_entity.type
_entity.pdbx_description
1 polymer ?
#
loop_
_entity_poly.entity_id
_entity_poly.type
_entity_poly.pdbx_seq_one_letter_code
_entity_poly.pdbx_strand_id
1 'polypeptide(L)' 'MFSIPITFKQGISNDVCRKIVKLIKDSKLKVQSQIQSDQVRVSGKKRDDLQKIMSIVREADLEQPFQFKNFKD' A
#
# COMPACT_ATOMS: atom_id res chain seq x y z
N MET A 1 -31.79 18.65 13.82
CA MET A 1 -31.26 17.65 12.87
C MET A 1 -29.74 17.77 12.92
N PHE A 2 -29.06 16.85 13.59
CA PHE A 2 -27.59 16.89 13.71
C PHE A 2 -27.01 16.04 12.59
N SER A 3 -26.41 16.67 11.58
CA SER A 3 -25.68 15.97 10.52
C SER A 3 -24.22 15.87 10.94
N ILE A 4 -23.75 14.66 11.23
CA ILE A 4 -22.33 14.40 11.50
C ILE A 4 -21.62 14.32 10.14
N PRO A 5 -20.69 15.22 9.81
CA PRO A 5 -19.94 15.13 8.55
C PRO A 5 -18.98 13.94 8.64
N ILE A 6 -19.38 12.80 8.07
CA ILE A 6 -18.51 11.62 7.93
C ILE A 6 -17.66 11.82 6.68
N THR A 7 -16.43 12.27 6.85
CA THR A 7 -15.47 12.35 5.75
C THR A 7 -14.94 10.95 5.44
N PHE A 8 -15.52 10.31 4.42
CA PHE A 8 -14.96 9.06 3.88
C PHE A 8 -13.58 9.38 3.27
N LYS A 9 -12.51 8.96 3.95
CA LYS A 9 -11.17 8.91 3.33
C LYS A 9 -11.16 7.77 2.32
N GLN A 10 -11.61 8.06 1.10
CA GLN A 10 -11.54 7.14 -0.02
C GLN A 10 -10.15 7.26 -0.67
N GLY A 11 -9.45 6.13 -0.74
CA GLY A 11 -8.11 6.06 -1.32
C GLY A 11 -6.98 6.20 -0.29
N ILE A 12 -5.75 5.92 -0.72
CA ILE A 12 -4.55 6.10 0.09
C ILE A 12 -4.07 7.54 -0.09
N SER A 13 -3.92 8.27 1.02
CA SER A 13 -3.36 9.63 0.96
C SER A 13 -1.95 9.61 0.38
N ASN A 14 -1.58 10.63 -0.39
CA ASN A 14 -0.24 10.71 -1.02
C ASN A 14 0.91 10.50 -0.03
N ASP A 15 0.77 10.96 1.21
CA ASP A 15 1.76 10.74 2.28
C ASP A 15 1.95 9.24 2.59
N VAL A 16 0.84 8.51 2.75
CA VAL A 16 0.84 7.07 3.01
C VAL A 16 1.37 6.29 1.79
N CYS A 17 1.00 6.69 0.57
CA CYS A 17 1.57 6.11 -0.66
C CYS A 17 3.11 6.24 -0.68
N ARG A 18 3.63 7.42 -0.32
CA ARG A 18 5.09 7.66 -0.23
C ARG A 18 5.74 6.82 0.87
N LYS A 19 5.10 6.70 2.05
CA LYS A 19 5.57 5.82 3.13
C LYS A 19 5.66 4.37 2.67
N ILE A 20 4.63 3.84 2.00
CA ILE A 20 4.63 2.46 1.48
C ILE A 20 5.76 2.26 0.47
N VAL A 21 5.94 3.17 -0.50
CA VAL A 21 7.03 3.08 -1.48
C VAL A 21 8.40 3.09 -0.80
N LYS A 22 8.58 3.92 0.25
CA LYS A 22 9.82 3.96 1.02
C LYS A 22 10.06 2.65 1.77
N LEU A 23 9.03 2.13 2.45
CA LEU A 23 9.05 0.86 3.17
C LEU A 23 9.42 -0.32 2.24
N ILE A 24 8.85 -0.34 1.03
CA ILE A 24 9.18 -1.33 0.00
C ILE A 24 10.64 -1.22 -0.43
N LYS A 25 11.17 -0.01 -0.62
CA LYS A 25 12.59 0.19 -0.94
C LYS A 25 13.51 -0.25 0.21
N ASP A 26 13.12 0.04 1.45
CA ASP A 26 13.89 -0.33 2.65
C ASP A 26 13.93 -1.85 2.87
N SER A 27 12.91 -2.59 2.39
CA SER A 27 12.88 -4.06 2.43
C SER A 27 13.99 -4.73 1.58
N LYS A 28 14.66 -3.98 0.69
CA LYS A 28 15.69 -4.48 -0.25
C LYS A 28 15.23 -5.64 -1.15
N LEU A 29 13.92 -5.87 -1.27
CA LEU A 29 13.35 -6.90 -2.14
C LEU A 29 13.43 -6.47 -3.61
N LYS A 30 13.60 -7.43 -4.53
CA LYS A 30 13.70 -7.18 -5.98
C LYS A 30 12.32 -6.94 -6.62
N VAL A 31 11.64 -5.91 -6.16
CA VAL A 31 10.33 -5.49 -6.63
C VAL A 31 10.35 -4.03 -7.07
N GLN A 32 9.41 -3.65 -7.93
CA GLN A 32 9.10 -2.26 -8.24
C GLN A 32 7.78 -1.86 -7.60
N SER A 33 7.73 -0.63 -7.09
CA SER A 33 6.51 0.00 -6.59
C SER A 33 6.23 1.29 -7.36
N GLN A 34 5.00 1.51 -7.81
CA GLN A 34 4.55 2.71 -8.50
C GLN A 34 3.28 3.24 -7.87
N ILE A 35 3.19 4.56 -7.66
CA ILE A 35 1.97 5.21 -7.17
C ILE A 35 1.08 5.51 -8.38
N GLN A 36 -0.16 5.04 -8.35
CA GLN A 36 -1.20 5.26 -9.35
C GLN A 36 -2.36 5.97 -8.66
N SER A 37 -2.40 7.30 -8.77
CA SER A 37 -3.37 8.16 -8.09
C SER A 37 -3.41 7.89 -6.58
N ASP A 38 -4.41 7.16 -6.11
CA ASP A 38 -4.70 6.81 -4.72
C ASP A 38 -4.35 5.35 -4.37
N GLN A 39 -3.60 4.67 -5.24
CA GLN A 39 -3.19 3.27 -5.09
C GLN A 39 -1.68 3.11 -5.30
N VAL A 40 -1.11 2.05 -4.74
CA VAL A 40 0.28 1.66 -4.98
C VAL A 40 0.31 0.30 -5.67
N ARG A 41 0.82 0.25 -6.89
CA ARG A 41 1.06 -0.99 -7.63
C ARG A 41 2.44 -1.53 -7.27
N VAL A 42 2.50 -2.78 -6.88
CA VAL A 42 3.77 -3.51 -6.63
C VAL A 42 3.91 -4.62 -7.66
N SER A 43 5.08 -4.72 -8.28
CA SER A 43 5.38 -5.72 -9.32
C SER A 43 6.73 -6.35 -9.03
N GLY A 44 6.83 -7.67 -9.10
CA GLY A 44 8.03 -8.43 -8.73
C GLY A 44 8.14 -9.69 -9.56
N LYS A 45 9.38 -10.16 -9.77
CA LYS A 45 9.62 -11.42 -10.50
C LYS A 45 9.32 -12.66 -9.65
N LYS A 46 9.43 -12.54 -8.32
CA LYS A 46 9.22 -13.64 -7.37
C LYS A 46 7.93 -13.39 -6.60
N ARG A 47 7.08 -14.42 -6.55
CA ARG A 47 5.84 -14.39 -5.75
C ARG A 47 6.13 -14.29 -4.25
N ASP A 48 7.21 -14.92 -3.77
CA ASP A 48 7.64 -14.85 -2.37
C ASP A 48 7.95 -13.40 -1.94
N ASP A 49 8.61 -12.62 -2.80
CA ASP A 49 8.93 -11.23 -2.51
C ASP A 49 7.65 -10.37 -2.42
N LEU A 50 6.66 -10.64 -3.28
CA LEU A 50 5.36 -9.97 -3.23
C LEU A 50 4.60 -10.30 -1.93
N GLN A 51 4.61 -11.56 -1.51
CA GLN A 51 3.97 -11.97 -0.25
C GLN A 51 4.67 -11.37 0.98
N LYS A 52 6.01 -11.29 0.97
CA LYS A 52 6.76 -10.61 2.04
C LYS A 52 6.38 -9.14 2.17
N ILE A 53 6.24 -8.43 1.05
CA ILE A 53 5.82 -7.01 1.09
C ILE A 53 4.42 -6.85 1.65
N MET A 54 3.49 -7.73 1.31
CA MET A 54 2.14 -7.67 1.87
C MET A 54 2.17 -7.86 3.38
N SER A 55 3.05 -8.72 3.90
CA SER A 55 3.22 -8.92 5.34
C SER A 55 3.83 -7.67 5.99
N ILE A 56 4.93 -7.15 5.42
CA ILE A 56 5.60 -5.93 5.89
C ILE A 56 4.66 -4.73 5.90
N VAL A 57 3.82 -4.56 4.87
CA VAL A 57 2.85 -3.44 4.80
C VAL A 57 1.69 -3.62 5.76
N ARG A 58 1.30 -4.87 6.10
CA ARG A 58 0.29 -5.14 7.14
C ARG A 58 0.82 -4.95 8.55
N GLU A 59 2.08 -5.30 8.78
CA GLU A 59 2.76 -5.12 10.06
C GLU A 59 3.21 -3.68 10.28
N ALA A 60 3.40 -2.91 9.21
CA ALA A 60 3.68 -1.49 9.31
C ALA A 60 2.48 -0.76 9.91
N ASP A 61 2.73 0.02 10.95
CA ASP A 61 1.76 0.86 11.65
C ASP A 61 1.42 2.10 10.81
N LEU A 62 0.81 1.83 9.67
CA LEU A 62 0.27 2.79 8.75
C LEU A 62 -1.19 2.94 9.18
N GLU A 63 -1.57 4.17 9.54
CA GLU A 63 -2.78 4.60 10.26
C GLU A 63 -4.14 4.21 9.63
N GLN A 64 -4.15 3.31 8.66
CA GLN A 64 -5.32 2.78 7.98
C GLN A 64 -5.08 1.32 7.50
N PRO A 65 -6.13 0.48 7.51
CA PRO A 65 -6.06 -0.84 6.91
C PRO A 65 -5.96 -0.76 5.38
N PHE A 66 -5.08 -1.58 4.78
CA PHE A 66 -4.96 -1.68 3.32
C PHE A 66 -5.60 -2.94 2.76
N GLN A 67 -6.15 -2.79 1.55
CA GLN A 67 -6.64 -3.91 0.76
C GLN A 67 -5.66 -4.18 -0.37
N PHE A 68 -5.18 -5.41 -0.45
CA PHE A 68 -4.35 -5.89 -1.55
C PHE A 68 -5.27 -6.52 -2.59
N LYS A 69 -5.35 -5.92 -3.78
CA LYS A 69 -6.24 -6.34 -4.87
C LYS A 69 -5.47 -6.45 -6.18
N ASN A 70 -6.10 -7.09 -7.17
CA ASN A 70 -5.58 -7.18 -8.54
C ASN A 70 -4.24 -7.94 -8.65
N PHE A 71 -4.19 -9.11 -8.03
CA PHE A 71 -3.09 -10.05 -8.21
C PHE A 71 -3.08 -10.53 -9.65
N LYS A 72 -1.96 -10.36 -10.34
CA LYS A 72 -1.76 -10.76 -11.73
C LYS A 72 -0.48 -11.60 -11.80
N ASP A 73 -0.56 -12.72 -12.51
CA ASP A 73 0.60 -13.56 -12.85
C ASP A 73 1.40 -12.94 -14.01
#